data_AF-A0A1F5CR40-F1
#
_entry.id   AF-A0A1F5CR40-F1
#
_cell.length_a   1.000
_cell.length_b   1.000
_cell.length_c   1.000
_cell.angle_alpha   90.00
_cell.angle_beta   90.00
_cell.angle_gamma   90.00
#
_symmetry.space_group_name_H-M   'P 1'
#
loop_
_entity.id
_entity.type
_entity.pdbx_description
1 polymer ?
#
loop_
_entity_poly.entity_id
_entity_poly.type
_entity_poly.pdbx_seq_one_letter_code
_entity_poly.pdbx_strand_id
1 'polypeptide(L)'
;MCLTRTVHVRLGEGGEPMDLSDSRLVITYSNERCHVSVYDSNGTMCTVKGIAGNGDSVLESGERFKVIMDFHADRQSRGGPCPW
;
A
#
# COMPACT_ATOMS: atom_id res chain seq x y z
N MET A 1 -5.53 -15.41 12.04
CA MET A 1 -5.76 -14.16 11.28
C MET A 1 -4.64 -14.00 10.27
N CYS A 2 -4.96 -13.64 9.02
CA CYS A 2 -3.96 -13.34 8.00
C CYS A 2 -3.50 -11.89 8.19
N LEU A 3 -2.24 -11.69 8.58
CA LEU A 3 -1.65 -10.38 8.88
C LEU A 3 -1.07 -9.69 7.64
N THR A 4 -1.21 -10.30 6.47
CA THR A 4 -0.86 -9.71 5.18
C THR A 4 -2.12 -9.46 4.36
N ARG A 5 -2.26 -8.26 3.81
CA ARG A 5 -3.37 -7.87 2.94
C ARG A 5 -2.82 -7.33 1.63
N THR A 6 -3.40 -7.76 0.52
CA THR A 6 -2.99 -7.32 -0.83
C THR A 6 -4.15 -6.67 -1.54
N VAL A 7 -3.95 -5.46 -2.04
CA VAL A 7 -4.90 -4.72 -2.87
C VAL A 7 -4.29 -4.49 -4.25
N HIS A 8 -5.09 -4.69 -5.29
CA HIS A 8 -4.69 -4.42 -6.67
C HIS A 8 -5.25 -3.07 -7.10
N VAL A 9 -4.39 -2.24 -7.69
CA VAL A 9 -4.74 -0.90 -8.15
C VAL A 9 -4.53 -0.85 -9.66
N ARG A 10 -5.50 -0.27 -10.36
CA ARG A 10 -5.46 -0.01 -11.80
C ARG A 10 -6.05 1.37 -12.07
N LEU A 11 -5.65 1.96 -13.17
CA LEU A 11 -6.28 3.19 -13.65
C LEU A 11 -7.70 2.89 -14.18
N GLY A 12 -8.64 3.81 -13.90
CA GLY A 12 -9.97 3.76 -14.50
C GLY A 12 -9.91 4.07 -16.00
N GLU A 13 -10.93 3.66 -16.75
CA GLU A 13 -11.03 3.99 -18.18
C GLU A 13 -11.11 5.51 -18.36
N GLY A 14 -10.25 6.07 -19.20
CA GLY A 14 -10.12 7.52 -19.40
C GLY A 14 -9.47 8.28 -18.24
N GLY A 15 -8.84 7.58 -17.29
CA GLY A 15 -8.08 8.20 -16.22
C GLY A 15 -6.75 8.79 -16.69
N GLU A 16 -6.28 9.83 -16.00
CA GLU A 16 -4.96 10.43 -16.22
C GLU A 16 -3.88 9.69 -15.41
N PRO A 17 -2.62 9.68 -15.88
CA PRO A 17 -1.52 9.07 -15.14
C PRO A 17 -1.38 9.58 -13.70
N MET A 18 -1.14 8.69 -12.75
CA MET A 18 -1.00 9.04 -11.33
C MET A 18 0.38 8.68 -10.78
N ASP A 19 1.03 9.62 -10.11
CA ASP A 19 2.30 9.39 -9.42
C ASP A 19 2.08 8.64 -8.09
N LEU A 20 2.61 7.43 -8.01
CA LEU A 20 2.59 6.54 -6.85
C LEU A 20 3.92 6.51 -6.10
N SER A 21 4.82 7.47 -6.34
CA SER A 21 6.06 7.60 -5.58
C SER A 21 5.83 7.91 -4.10
N ASP A 22 6.83 7.61 -3.28
CA ASP A 22 6.80 7.79 -1.81
C ASP A 22 6.46 9.23 -1.39
N SER A 23 6.74 10.22 -2.24
CA SER A 23 6.46 11.63 -1.97
C SER A 23 5.01 12.06 -2.23
N ARG A 24 4.22 11.25 -2.95
CA ARG A 24 2.86 11.59 -3.41
C ARG A 24 1.78 10.64 -2.91
N LEU A 25 2.15 9.40 -2.60
CA LEU A 25 1.20 8.36 -2.20
C LEU A 25 0.99 8.35 -0.69
N VAL A 26 -0.27 8.28 -0.28
CA VAL A 26 -0.66 8.06 1.12
C VAL A 26 -1.61 6.86 1.18
N ILE A 27 -1.35 5.93 2.10
CA ILE A 27 -2.21 4.78 2.32
C ILE A 27 -2.53 4.70 3.81
N THR A 28 -3.82 4.75 4.12
CA THR A 28 -4.35 4.58 5.48
C THR A 28 -5.15 3.30 5.56
N TYR A 29 -5.03 2.60 6.69
CA TYR A 29 -5.82 1.42 7.01
C TYR A 29 -6.75 1.71 8.19
N SER A 30 -8.00 1.26 8.07
CA SER A 30 -9.05 1.48 9.06
C SER A 30 -9.87 0.21 9.27
N ASN A 31 -10.16 -0.10 10.52
CA ASN A 31 -11.11 -1.14 10.92
C ASN A 31 -11.89 -0.68 12.17
N GLU A 32 -12.71 -1.55 12.77
CA GLU A 32 -13.51 -1.22 13.96
C GLU A 32 -12.67 -0.86 15.20
N ARG A 33 -11.38 -1.19 15.20
CA ARG A 33 -10.46 -1.02 16.34
C ARG A 33 -9.48 0.12 16.16
N CYS A 34 -9.08 0.44 14.93
CA CYS A 34 -8.03 1.41 14.69
C CYS A 34 -8.12 2.11 13.32
N HIS A 35 -7.42 3.23 13.24
CA HIS A 35 -7.16 4.00 12.02
C HIS A 35 -5.68 4.43 12.04
N VAL A 36 -4.91 4.09 11.01
CA VAL A 36 -3.46 4.34 10.98
C VAL A 36 -2.95 4.61 9.55
N SER A 37 -1.96 5.49 9.42
CA SER A 37 -1.18 5.60 8.17
C SER A 37 -0.23 4.42 8.10
N VAL A 38 -0.36 3.60 7.05
CA VAL A 38 0.47 2.40 6.84
C VAL A 38 1.59 2.64 5.81
N TYR A 39 1.58 3.80 5.15
CA TYR A 39 2.59 4.19 4.18
C TYR A 39 3.32 5.45 4.65
N ASP A 40 4.64 5.38 4.60
CA ASP A 40 5.59 6.44 4.94
C ASP A 40 6.73 6.40 3.92
N SER A 41 7.33 5.22 3.76
CA SER A 41 8.21 4.87 2.65
C SER A 41 7.96 3.42 2.22
N ASN A 42 8.28 3.10 0.96
CA ASN A 42 8.10 1.75 0.44
C ASN A 42 8.95 0.72 1.23
N GLY A 43 8.31 -0.20 1.96
CA GLY A 43 8.95 -1.42 2.49
C GLY A 43 8.81 -1.75 3.98
N THR A 44 8.43 -0.83 4.87
CA THR A 44 8.39 -1.17 6.32
C THR A 44 7.11 -1.92 6.73
N MET A 45 5.94 -1.38 6.40
CA MET A 45 4.63 -2.00 6.68
C MET A 45 3.76 -2.11 5.43
N CYS A 46 4.14 -1.40 4.38
CA CYS A 46 3.40 -1.35 3.14
C CYS A 46 4.40 -1.28 1.98
N THR A 47 4.19 -2.16 1.00
CA THR A 47 5.01 -2.26 -0.19
C THR A 47 4.14 -2.05 -1.43
N VAL A 48 4.50 -1.06 -2.24
CA VAL A 48 3.87 -0.77 -3.53
C VAL A 48 4.77 -1.32 -4.62
N LYS A 49 4.21 -2.17 -5.48
CA LYS A 49 4.96 -2.85 -6.54
C LYS A 49 4.17 -2.89 -7.85
N GLY A 50 4.80 -2.46 -8.93
CA GLY A 50 4.31 -2.69 -10.29
C GLY A 50 4.22 -4.19 -10.60
N ILE A 51 3.08 -4.61 -11.16
CA ILE A 51 2.81 -5.98 -11.61
C ILE A 51 2.97 -6.07 -13.13
N ALA A 52 2.39 -5.09 -13.83
CA ALA A 52 2.47 -4.94 -15.27
C ALA A 52 2.63 -3.44 -15.54
N GLY A 53 3.79 -3.05 -16.05
CA GLY A 53 4.14 -1.67 -16.29
C GLY A 53 5.60 -1.54 -16.71
N ASN A 54 6.02 -0.31 -16.98
CA ASN A 54 7.34 0.03 -17.52
C ASN A 54 8.46 0.03 -16.45
N GLY A 55 8.12 -0.10 -15.16
CA GLY A 55 9.07 -0.17 -14.04
C GLY A 55 9.27 1.15 -13.28
N ASP A 56 8.56 2.22 -13.65
CA ASP A 56 8.53 3.46 -12.89
C ASP A 56 7.47 3.42 -11.75
N SER A 57 7.24 4.58 -11.13
CA SER A 57 6.24 4.76 -10.06
C SER A 57 5.00 5.51 -10.54
N VAL A 58 4.75 5.59 -11.84
CA VAL A 58 3.56 6.22 -12.41
C VAL A 58 2.58 5.11 -12.78
N LEU A 59 1.30 5.31 -12.46
CA LEU A 59 0.23 4.40 -12.88
C LEU A 59 -0.38 4.92 -14.18
N GLU A 60 -0.05 4.26 -15.28
CA GLU A 60 -0.57 4.58 -16.61
C GLU A 60 -1.70 3.64 -17.06
N SER A 61 -2.33 3.97 -18.19
CA SER A 61 -3.37 3.14 -18.79
C SER A 61 -2.81 1.75 -19.17
N GLY A 62 -3.50 0.71 -18.73
CA GLY A 62 -3.07 -0.68 -18.95
C GLY A 62 -2.13 -1.22 -17.87
N GLU A 63 -1.59 -0.37 -17.00
CA GLU A 63 -0.70 -0.79 -15.93
C GLU A 63 -1.46 -1.26 -14.68
N ARG A 64 -0.76 -2.05 -13.85
CA ARG A 64 -1.29 -2.59 -12.61
C ARG A 64 -0.23 -2.56 -11.53
N PHE A 65 -0.63 -2.09 -10.36
CA PHE A 65 0.18 -2.10 -9.15
C PHE A 65 -0.49 -2.98 -8.09
N LYS A 66 0.32 -3.56 -7.21
CA LYS A 66 -0.15 -4.17 -5.97
C LYS A 66 0.39 -3.40 -4.78
N VAL A 67 -0.50 -3.21 -3.82
CA VAL A 67 -0.19 -2.71 -2.49
C VAL A 67 -0.23 -3.91 -1.55
N ILE A 68 0.88 -4.23 -0.92
CA ILE A 68 1.02 -5.32 0.05
C ILE A 68 1.22 -4.67 1.42
N MET A 69 0.23 -4.79 2.29
CA MET A 69 0.32 -4.37 3.69
C MET A 69 0.69 -5.58 4.54
N ASP A 70 1.79 -5.47 5.29
CA ASP A 70 2.27 -6.51 6.20
C ASP A 70 2.26 -6.01 7.65
N PHE A 71 1.27 -6.46 8.41
CA PHE A 71 1.10 -6.14 9.83
C PHE A 71 1.96 -7.01 10.75
N HIS A 72 2.75 -7.95 10.22
CA HIS A 72 3.76 -8.65 11.01
C HIS A 72 4.91 -7.73 11.44
N ALA A 73 5.29 -6.77 10.60
CA ALA A 73 6.41 -5.86 10.86
C ALA A 73 6.15 -4.94 12.07
N ASP A 74 4.91 -4.53 12.32
CA ASP A 74 4.56 -3.68 13.47
C ASP A 74 4.43 -4.46 14.78
N ARG A 75 4.35 -5.80 14.72
CA ARG A 75 4.30 -6.66 15.92
C ARG A 75 5.51 -6.48 16.82
N GLN A 76 6.66 -6.07 16.29
CA GLN A 76 7.91 -5.94 17.06
C GLN A 76 8.19 -4.53 17.60
N SER A 77 7.52 -3.50 17.12
CA SER A 77 7.91 -2.10 17.39
C SER A 77 7.26 -1.49 18.64
N ARG A 78 6.08 -1.96 19.07
CA ARG A 78 5.21 -1.17 19.98
C ARG A 78 4.78 -1.82 21.30
N GLY A 79 5.13 -3.07 21.58
CA GLY A 79 4.97 -3.68 22.91
C GLY A 79 3.56 -3.69 23.54
N GLY A 80 2.52 -3.33 22.81
CA GLY A 80 1.13 -3.26 23.26
C GLY A 80 0.23 -4.31 22.59
N PRO A 81 -1.01 -4.51 23.08
CA PRO A 81 -1.96 -5.41 22.44
C PRO A 81 -2.19 -4.94 21.01
N CYS A 82 -1.96 -5.85 20.06
CA CYS A 82 -2.11 -5.60 18.63
C CYS A 82 -3.53 -5.09 18.31
N PRO A 83 -3.69 -3.93 17.65
CA PRO A 83 -5.00 -3.41 17.29
C PRO A 83 -5.64 -4.06 16.05
N TRP A 84 -4.97 -5.06 15.44
CA TRP A 84 -5.43 -5.73 14.21
C TRP A 84 -6.65 -6.64 14.42
#